data_AF-X1RY24-F1
#
_entry.id   AF-X1RY24-F1
#
_cell.length_a   1.000
_cell.length_b   1.000
_cell.length_c   1.000
_cell.angle_alpha   90.00
_cell.angle_beta   90.00
_cell.angle_gamma   90.00
#
_symmetry.space_group_name_H-M   'P 1'
#
loop_
_entity.id
_entity.type
_entity.pdbx_description
1 polymer ?
#
loop_
_entity_poly.entity_id
_entity_poly.type
_entity_poly.pdbx_seq_one_letter_code
_entity_poly.pdbx_strand_id
1 'polypeptide(L)'
;MDTIKLLERADLQLQEVSKKHESDKGRLKELKEIRGNELADELIETKPERAKKIAGLDKEIEVLKINIGSSPLIIDGLKRAKLKLLSQKEKEEKDKAKNSQVKLELSLNSTSQKLVELLKQVVALNSKLKDEWASWDKLDLISGKGLCDKKTIRPSVEGIDKICGTLINEWDG
;
A
#
# COMPACT_ATOMS: atom_id res chain seq x y z
N MET A 1 -4.61 8.69 15.28
CA MET A 1 -3.30 9.32 14.96
C MET A 1 -2.77 8.59 13.73
N ASP A 2 -2.34 9.29 12.69
CA ASP A 2 -1.96 8.71 11.39
C ASP A 2 -0.63 7.94 11.48
N THR A 3 -0.63 6.66 11.07
CA THR A 3 0.55 5.77 11.07
C THR A 3 1.71 6.37 10.26
N ILE A 4 1.44 7.16 9.22
CA ILE A 4 2.47 7.86 8.43
C ILE A 4 3.16 8.93 9.27
N LYS A 5 2.39 9.79 9.94
CA LYS A 5 2.94 10.83 10.82
C LYS A 5 3.75 10.25 11.98
N LEU A 6 3.34 9.07 12.48
CA LEU A 6 4.08 8.35 13.50
C LEU A 6 5.43 7.80 12.99
N LEU A 7 5.47 7.31 11.75
CA LEU A 7 6.72 6.87 11.11
C LEU A 7 7.69 8.03 10.87
N GLU A 8 7.20 9.16 10.35
CA GLU A 8 8.00 10.38 10.15
C GLU A 8 8.60 10.87 11.46
N ARG A 9 7.79 10.90 12.53
CA ARG A 9 8.26 11.29 13.86
C ARG A 9 9.31 10.32 14.40
N ALA A 10 9.11 9.01 14.22
CA ALA A 10 10.08 8.00 14.64
C ALA A 10 11.42 8.17 13.90
N ASP A 11 11.39 8.52 12.62
CA ASP A 11 12.59 8.75 11.81
C ASP A 11 13.36 10.00 12.24
N LEU A 12 12.65 11.11 12.49
CA LEU A 12 13.26 12.33 13.02
C LEU A 12 13.92 12.06 14.38
N GLN A 13 13.22 11.39 15.29
CA GLN A 13 13.76 11.04 16.61
C GLN A 13 14.98 10.12 16.52
N LEU A 14 14.93 9.11 15.64
CA LEU A 14 16.07 8.21 15.44
C LEU A 14 17.30 8.98 14.93
N GLN A 15 17.09 9.89 13.98
CA GLN A 15 18.15 10.71 13.41
C GLN A 15 18.75 11.67 14.45
N GLU A 16 17.91 12.33 15.25
CA GLU A 16 18.33 13.22 16.33
C GLU A 16 19.16 12.49 17.38
N VAL A 17 18.67 11.36 17.89
CA VAL A 17 19.37 10.58 18.93
C VAL A 17 20.69 10.02 18.39
N SER A 18 20.71 9.56 17.13
CA SER A 18 21.94 9.03 16.51
C SER A 18 22.98 10.13 16.30
N LYS A 19 22.57 11.32 15.84
CA LYS A 19 23.47 12.48 15.71
C LYS A 19 24.02 12.91 17.06
N LYS A 20 23.16 12.98 18.08
CA LYS A 20 23.58 13.33 19.44
C LYS A 20 24.59 12.34 20.00
N HIS A 21 24.36 11.04 19.82
CA HIS A 21 25.27 9.98 20.26
C HIS A 21 26.67 10.12 19.64
N GLU A 22 26.77 10.39 18.34
CA GLU A 22 28.07 10.61 17.68
C GLU A 22 28.72 11.93 18.12
N SER A 23 27.93 13.00 18.29
CA SER A 23 28.42 14.26 18.84
C SER A 23 28.97 14.11 20.25
N ASP A 24 28.28 13.37 21.12
CA ASP A 24 28.68 13.12 22.50
C ASP A 24 29.99 12.31 22.55
N LYS A 25 30.18 11.33 21.64
CA LYS A 25 31.46 10.62 21.50
C LYS A 25 32.60 11.54 21.09
N GLY A 26 32.35 12.47 20.16
CA GLY A 26 33.33 13.47 19.74
C GLY A 26 33.75 14.35 20.92
N ARG A 27 32.76 14.91 21.62
CA ARG A 27 33.00 15.77 22.78
C ARG A 27 33.69 15.03 23.93
N LEU A 28 33.39 13.75 24.14
CA LEU A 28 34.10 12.93 25.13
C LEU A 28 35.60 12.79 24.81
N LYS A 29 35.99 12.73 23.53
CA LYS A 29 37.40 12.71 23.14
C LYS A 29 38.08 14.05 23.44
N GLU A 30 37.45 15.15 23.06
CA GLU A 30 37.95 16.51 23.33
C GLU A 30 38.15 16.76 24.83
N LEU A 31 37.15 16.42 25.66
CA LEU A 31 37.25 16.60 27.11
C LEU A 31 38.36 15.76 27.74
N LYS A 32 38.60 14.54 27.23
CA LYS A 32 39.72 13.70 27.69
C LYS A 32 41.07 14.31 27.35
N GLU A 33 41.21 14.93 26.19
CA GLU A 33 42.43 15.62 25.75
C GLU A 33 42.69 16.86 26.62
N ILE A 34 41.67 17.71 26.79
CA ILE A 34 41.76 18.89 27.67
C ILE A 34 42.13 18.48 29.09
N ARG A 35 41.46 17.45 29.63
CA ARG A 35 41.77 16.92 30.96
C ARG A 35 43.21 16.41 31.04
N GLY A 36 43.69 15.73 30.00
CA GLY A 36 45.08 15.24 29.92
C GLY A 36 46.09 16.37 29.99
N ASN A 37 45.86 17.47 29.26
CA ASN A 37 46.71 18.66 29.28
C ASN A 37 46.69 19.34 30.65
N GLU A 38 45.51 19.53 31.25
CA GLU A 38 45.40 20.13 32.58
C GLU A 38 46.09 19.30 33.66
N LEU A 39 46.01 17.96 33.58
CA LEU A 39 46.74 17.06 34.48
C LEU A 39 48.27 17.16 34.29
N ALA A 40 48.73 17.25 33.04
CA ALA A 40 50.16 17.42 32.75
C ALA A 40 50.68 18.75 33.31
N ASP A 41 49.91 19.83 33.13
CA ASP A 41 50.25 21.15 33.66
C ASP A 41 50.21 21.21 35.19
N GLU A 42 49.27 20.50 35.83
CA GLU A 42 49.20 20.37 37.29
C GLU A 42 50.39 19.59 37.87
N LEU A 43 50.91 18.58 37.16
CA LEU A 43 52.12 17.85 37.55
C LEU A 43 53.38 18.72 37.50
N ILE A 44 53.42 19.69 36.57
CA ILE A 44 54.53 20.65 36.46
C ILE A 44 54.41 21.74 37.54
N GLU A 45 53.20 22.28 37.74
CA GLU A 45 52.93 23.36 38.70
C GLU A 45 51.54 23.21 39.32
N THR A 46 51.50 22.92 40.62
CA THR A 46 50.26 22.68 41.36
C THR A 46 49.56 24.01 41.69
N LYS A 47 48.36 24.19 41.14
CA LYS A 47 47.49 25.34 41.39
C LYS A 47 46.09 24.88 41.81
N PRO A 48 45.51 25.41 42.91
CA PRO A 48 44.20 24.98 43.40
C PRO A 48 43.05 25.27 42.41
N GLU A 49 43.20 26.25 41.52
CA GLU A 49 42.24 26.53 40.45
C GLU A 49 42.22 25.41 39.38
N ARG A 50 43.37 24.81 39.06
CA ARG A 50 43.46 23.69 38.11
C ARG A 50 42.82 22.42 38.66
N ALA A 51 43.08 22.10 39.94
CA ALA A 51 42.43 20.98 40.62
C ALA A 51 40.89 21.06 40.54
N LYS A 52 40.32 22.26 40.71
CA LYS A 52 38.87 22.49 40.55
C LYS A 52 38.42 22.28 39.10
N LYS A 53 39.20 22.73 38.11
CA LYS A 53 38.90 22.55 36.68
C LYS A 53 38.91 21.08 36.28
N ILE A 54 39.90 20.31 36.74
CA ILE A 54 40.00 18.87 36.49
C ILE A 54 38.81 18.12 37.11
N ALA A 55 38.44 18.45 38.36
CA ALA A 55 37.26 17.87 38.99
C ALA A 55 35.94 18.20 38.24
N GLY A 56 35.85 19.39 37.64
CA GLY A 56 34.75 19.75 36.75
C GLY A 56 34.71 18.90 35.48
N LEU A 57 35.86 18.75 34.81
CA LEU A 57 36.01 17.90 33.63
C LEU A 57 35.68 16.43 33.91
N ASP A 58 36.09 15.90 35.08
CA ASP A 58 35.77 14.54 35.50
C ASP A 58 34.25 14.31 35.59
N LYS A 59 33.53 15.25 36.20
CA LYS A 59 32.06 15.19 36.28
C LYS A 59 31.41 15.24 34.90
N GLU A 60 31.85 16.14 34.03
CA GLU A 60 31.31 16.24 32.66
C GLU A 60 31.57 14.97 31.85
N ILE A 61 32.77 14.39 31.96
CA ILE A 61 33.15 13.14 31.32
C ILE A 61 32.29 11.97 31.82
N GLU A 62 32.03 11.89 33.12
CA GLU A 62 31.21 10.83 33.70
C GLU A 62 29.77 10.89 33.21
N VAL A 63 29.16 12.08 33.20
CA VAL A 63 27.81 12.30 32.65
C VAL A 63 27.77 11.90 31.17
N LEU A 64 28.75 12.31 30.37
CA LEU A 64 28.82 11.95 28.94
C LEU A 64 28.96 10.44 28.73
N LYS A 65 29.76 9.74 29.55
CA LYS A 65 29.88 8.28 29.49
C LYS A 65 28.54 7.58 29.75
N ILE A 66 27.77 8.04 30.72
CA ILE A 66 26.43 7.50 31.03
C ILE A 66 25.48 7.71 29.84
N ASN A 67 25.47 8.92 29.27
CA ASN A 67 24.63 9.25 28.11
C ASN A 67 24.99 8.40 26.88
N ILE A 68 26.28 8.24 26.58
CA ILE A 68 26.77 7.40 25.49
C ILE A 68 26.46 5.91 25.76
N GLY A 69 26.56 5.46 27.01
CA GLY A 69 26.27 4.06 27.37
C GLY A 69 24.79 3.71 27.23
N SER A 70 23.89 4.65 27.50
CA SER A 70 22.43 4.44 27.43
C SER A 70 21.83 4.68 26.04
N SER A 71 22.46 5.53 25.21
CA SER A 71 21.97 5.88 23.87
C SER A 71 21.71 4.70 22.91
N PRO A 72 22.56 3.64 22.85
CA PRO A 72 22.30 2.46 22.02
C PRO A 72 20.97 1.77 22.34
N LEU A 73 20.60 1.66 23.61
CA LEU A 73 19.34 1.05 24.03
C LEU A 73 18.13 1.87 23.55
N ILE A 74 18.25 3.20 23.60
CA ILE A 74 17.22 4.12 23.10
C ILE A 74 17.08 3.98 21.59
N ILE A 75 18.20 3.97 20.85
CA ILE A 75 18.22 3.79 19.40
C ILE A 75 17.57 2.46 19.01
N ASP A 76 17.93 1.36 19.68
CA ASP A 76 17.35 0.04 19.38
C ASP A 76 15.88 -0.07 19.77
N GLY A 77 15.46 0.60 20.84
CA GLY A 77 14.06 0.74 21.21
C GLY A 77 13.25 1.46 20.12
N LEU A 78 13.77 2.57 19.62
CA LEU A 78 13.16 3.34 18.52
C LEU A 78 13.11 2.55 17.22
N LYS A 79 14.18 1.84 16.85
CA LYS A 79 14.19 0.94 15.67
C LYS A 79 13.09 -0.11 15.76
N ARG A 80 12.95 -0.77 16.93
CA ARG A 80 11.89 -1.77 17.15
C ARG A 80 10.49 -1.17 17.07
N ALA A 81 10.29 0.02 17.64
CA ALA A 81 9.00 0.73 17.54
C ALA A 81 8.67 1.08 16.08
N LYS A 82 9.64 1.59 15.32
CA LYS A 82 9.49 1.87 13.88
C LYS A 82 9.09 0.61 13.10
N LEU A 83 9.74 -0.52 13.38
CA LEU A 83 9.47 -1.79 12.70
C LEU A 83 8.04 -2.29 12.97
N LYS A 84 7.54 -2.12 14.18
CA LYS A 84 6.13 -2.39 14.52
C LYS A 84 5.16 -1.49 13.75
N LEU A 85 5.45 -0.19 13.65
CA LEU A 85 4.62 0.75 12.89
C LEU A 85 4.59 0.42 11.39
N LEU A 86 5.72 0.00 10.81
CA LEU A 86 5.78 -0.45 9.41
C LEU A 86 4.90 -1.69 9.19
N SER A 87 4.99 -2.68 10.07
CA SER A 87 4.15 -3.88 10.01
C SER A 87 2.66 -3.55 10.15
N GLN A 88 2.31 -2.62 11.03
CA GLN A 88 0.93 -2.17 11.19
C GLN A 88 0.42 -1.48 9.90
N LYS A 89 1.23 -0.58 9.31
CA LYS A 89 0.88 0.09 8.05
C LYS A 89 0.69 -0.92 6.91
N GLU A 90 1.56 -1.91 6.81
CA GLU A 90 1.45 -2.97 5.81
C GLU A 90 0.14 -3.76 5.96
N LYS A 91 -0.26 -4.06 7.20
CA LYS A 91 -1.53 -4.71 7.49
C LYS A 91 -2.72 -3.84 7.09
N GLU A 92 -2.70 -2.55 7.43
CA GLU A 92 -3.75 -1.59 7.07
C GLU A 92 -3.92 -1.51 5.54
N GLU A 93 -2.84 -1.46 4.77
CA GLU A 93 -2.89 -1.46 3.30
C GLU A 93 -3.38 -2.79 2.71
N LYS A 94 -2.96 -3.92 3.29
CA LYS A 94 -3.48 -5.25 2.90
C LYS A 94 -4.99 -5.36 3.12
N ASP A 95 -5.48 -4.89 4.27
CA ASP A 95 -6.91 -4.91 4.59
C ASP A 95 -7.72 -3.99 3.65
N LYS A 96 -7.18 -2.80 3.31
CA LYS A 96 -7.79 -1.91 2.31
C LYS A 96 -7.84 -2.57 0.92
N ALA A 97 -6.74 -3.18 0.47
CA ALA A 97 -6.68 -3.84 -0.82
C ALA A 97 -7.69 -5.01 -0.90
N LYS A 98 -7.77 -5.82 0.16
CA LYS A 98 -8.74 -6.91 0.28
C LYS A 98 -10.18 -6.40 0.20
N ASN A 99 -10.51 -5.34 0.94
CA ASN A 99 -11.84 -4.73 0.91
C ASN A 99 -12.20 -4.17 -0.48
N SER A 100 -11.23 -3.57 -1.17
CA SER A 100 -11.43 -3.09 -2.55
C SER A 100 -11.63 -4.25 -3.53
N GLN A 101 -10.88 -5.35 -3.38
CA GLN A 101 -11.06 -6.56 -4.17
C GLN A 101 -12.47 -7.14 -4.00
N VAL A 102 -12.94 -7.30 -2.75
CA VAL A 102 -14.30 -7.80 -2.47
C VAL A 102 -15.37 -6.92 -3.13
N LYS A 103 -15.21 -5.59 -3.09
CA LYS A 103 -16.15 -4.67 -3.77
C LYS A 103 -16.14 -4.86 -5.30
N LEU A 104 -14.97 -5.05 -5.89
CA LEU A 104 -14.84 -5.31 -7.33
C LEU A 104 -15.48 -6.65 -7.72
N GLU A 105 -15.25 -7.70 -6.94
CA GLU A 105 -15.87 -9.02 -7.15
C GLU A 105 -17.40 -8.94 -7.08
N LEU A 106 -17.95 -8.24 -6.08
CA LEU A 106 -19.39 -8.01 -5.97
C LEU A 106 -19.94 -7.22 -7.17
N SER A 107 -19.23 -6.18 -7.61
CA SER A 107 -19.64 -5.38 -8.77
C SER A 107 -19.56 -6.17 -10.07
N LEU A 108 -18.55 -7.03 -10.22
CA LEU A 108 -18.38 -7.91 -11.37
C LEU A 108 -19.53 -8.91 -11.41
N ASN A 109 -19.81 -9.60 -10.30
CA ASN A 109 -20.91 -10.56 -10.20
C ASN A 109 -22.27 -9.91 -10.53
N SER A 110 -22.53 -8.70 -10.01
CA SER A 110 -23.77 -7.97 -10.33
C SER A 110 -23.86 -7.61 -11.82
N THR A 111 -22.74 -7.21 -12.44
CA THR A 111 -22.70 -6.89 -13.87
C THR A 111 -22.90 -8.14 -14.72
N SER A 112 -22.28 -9.26 -14.35
CA SER A 112 -22.43 -10.55 -15.03
C SER A 112 -23.88 -11.03 -14.99
N GLN A 113 -24.56 -10.92 -13.84
CA GLN A 113 -25.98 -11.28 -13.72
C GLN A 113 -26.86 -10.47 -14.67
N LYS A 114 -26.65 -9.15 -14.75
CA LYS A 114 -27.38 -8.28 -15.69
C LYS A 114 -27.11 -8.67 -17.15
N LEU A 115 -25.87 -9.03 -17.48
CA LEU A 115 -25.51 -9.48 -18.83
C LEU A 115 -26.26 -10.78 -19.18
N VAL A 116 -26.32 -11.73 -18.25
CA VAL A 116 -27.07 -12.98 -18.44
C VAL A 116 -28.57 -12.71 -18.66
N GLU A 117 -29.17 -11.80 -17.90
CA GLU A 117 -30.56 -11.39 -18.11
C GLU A 117 -30.79 -10.78 -19.49
N LEU A 118 -29.91 -9.88 -19.93
CA LEU A 118 -29.99 -9.26 -21.26
C LEU A 118 -29.82 -10.32 -22.37
N LEU A 119 -28.90 -11.27 -22.21
CA LEU A 119 -28.73 -12.37 -23.17
C LEU A 119 -29.99 -13.22 -23.28
N LYS A 120 -30.64 -13.56 -22.15
CA LYS A 120 -31.92 -14.28 -22.16
C LYS A 120 -33.01 -13.50 -22.92
N GLN A 121 -33.06 -12.17 -22.76
CA GLN A 121 -33.99 -11.33 -23.52
C GLN A 121 -33.69 -11.34 -25.02
N VAL A 122 -32.41 -11.25 -25.41
CA VAL A 122 -31.97 -11.32 -26.82
C VAL A 122 -32.36 -12.66 -27.43
N VAL A 123 -32.15 -13.78 -26.72
CA VAL A 123 -32.56 -15.12 -27.18
C VAL A 123 -34.07 -15.19 -27.39
N ALA A 124 -34.86 -14.66 -26.45
CA ALA A 124 -36.32 -14.63 -26.59
C ALA A 124 -36.78 -13.80 -27.81
N LEU A 125 -36.17 -12.64 -28.04
CA LEU A 125 -36.44 -11.81 -29.22
C LEU A 125 -36.01 -12.50 -30.52
N ASN A 126 -34.86 -13.17 -30.52
CA ASN A 126 -34.37 -13.95 -31.65
C ASN A 126 -35.33 -15.09 -32.02
N SER A 127 -35.90 -15.77 -31.01
CA SER A 127 -36.94 -16.80 -31.24
C SER A 127 -38.19 -16.21 -31.87
N LYS A 128 -38.71 -15.09 -31.34
CA LYS A 128 -39.88 -14.41 -31.93
C LYS A 128 -39.62 -13.98 -33.38
N LEU A 129 -38.42 -13.46 -33.64
CA LEU A 129 -38.02 -13.09 -34.99
C LEU A 129 -38.02 -14.32 -35.92
N LYS A 130 -37.49 -15.47 -35.49
CA LYS A 130 -37.57 -16.74 -36.26
C LYS A 130 -39.02 -17.11 -36.59
N ASP A 131 -39.94 -16.98 -35.63
CA ASP A 131 -41.37 -17.30 -35.83
C ASP A 131 -42.07 -16.33 -36.80
N GLU A 132 -41.78 -15.04 -36.71
CA GLU A 132 -42.29 -14.03 -37.65
C GLU A 132 -41.77 -14.27 -39.07
N TRP A 133 -40.47 -14.61 -39.22
CA TRP A 133 -39.90 -14.98 -40.52
C TRP A 133 -40.55 -16.23 -41.11
N ALA A 134 -40.77 -17.28 -40.32
CA ALA A 134 -41.45 -18.48 -40.80
C ALA A 134 -42.90 -18.18 -41.24
N SER A 135 -43.55 -17.21 -40.60
CA SER A 135 -44.89 -16.73 -40.98
C SER A 135 -44.84 -15.91 -42.27
N TRP A 136 -43.82 -15.08 -42.46
CA TRP A 136 -43.55 -14.35 -43.69
C TRP A 136 -43.31 -15.30 -44.88
N ASP A 137 -42.46 -16.32 -44.71
CA ASP A 137 -42.18 -17.34 -45.73
C ASP A 137 -43.46 -18.05 -46.18
N LYS A 138 -44.36 -18.40 -45.23
CA LYS A 138 -45.66 -19.00 -45.54
C LYS A 138 -46.56 -18.06 -46.35
N LEU A 139 -46.63 -16.78 -45.98
CA LEU A 139 -47.46 -15.80 -46.66
C LEU A 139 -46.95 -15.48 -48.08
N ASP A 140 -45.63 -15.40 -48.25
CA ASP A 140 -45.00 -15.22 -49.56
C ASP A 140 -45.33 -16.38 -50.51
N LEU A 141 -45.24 -17.61 -49.99
CA LEU A 141 -45.53 -18.85 -50.73
C LEU A 141 -47.00 -18.96 -51.17
N ILE A 142 -47.93 -18.37 -50.43
CA ILE A 142 -49.37 -18.35 -50.76
C ILE A 142 -49.72 -17.19 -51.71
N SER A 143 -49.10 -16.02 -51.52
CA SER A 143 -49.51 -14.79 -52.23
C SER A 143 -48.81 -14.58 -53.57
N GLY A 144 -47.65 -15.22 -53.81
CA GLY A 144 -46.87 -15.10 -55.06
C GLY A 144 -46.39 -13.69 -55.39
N LYS A 145 -46.64 -12.73 -54.50
CA LYS A 145 -46.20 -11.34 -54.57
C LYS A 145 -45.54 -11.03 -53.23
N GLY A 146 -44.27 -11.41 -53.12
CA GLY A 146 -43.42 -10.87 -52.08
C GLY A 146 -43.50 -9.36 -52.09
N LEU A 147 -43.66 -8.74 -50.92
CA LEU A 147 -43.49 -7.30 -50.72
C LEU A 147 -42.01 -6.96 -50.90
N CYS A 148 -41.52 -7.12 -52.13
CA CYS A 148 -40.21 -6.72 -52.58
C CYS A 148 -40.20 -5.20 -52.71
N ASP A 149 -39.91 -4.47 -51.65
CA ASP A 149 -39.45 -3.09 -51.84
C ASP A 149 -38.43 -2.54 -50.83
N LYS A 150 -38.03 -3.29 -49.79
CA LYS A 150 -36.88 -2.86 -48.96
C LYS A 150 -35.97 -4.04 -48.62
N LYS A 151 -34.68 -3.86 -48.94
CA LYS A 151 -33.54 -4.73 -48.62
C LYS A 151 -33.58 -5.12 -47.14
N THR A 152 -34.24 -6.23 -46.83
CA THR A 152 -34.26 -6.76 -45.46
C THR A 152 -33.05 -7.69 -45.35
N ILE A 153 -31.98 -7.18 -44.72
CA ILE A 153 -30.76 -7.95 -44.48
C ILE A 153 -31.08 -8.95 -43.38
N ARG A 154 -31.04 -10.25 -43.70
CA ARG A 154 -31.18 -11.34 -42.73
C ARG A 154 -29.95 -11.33 -41.81
N PRO A 155 -30.07 -11.05 -40.51
CA PRO A 155 -28.94 -11.18 -39.59
C PRO A 155 -28.56 -12.67 -39.47
N SER A 156 -27.29 -13.01 -39.34
CA SER A 156 -26.86 -14.41 -39.14
C SER A 156 -27.27 -14.88 -37.74
N VAL A 157 -28.47 -15.45 -37.66
CA VAL A 157 -29.09 -15.97 -36.43
C VAL A 157 -28.18 -16.98 -35.69
N GLU A 158 -27.36 -17.71 -36.44
CA GLU A 158 -26.40 -18.70 -35.92
C GLU A 158 -25.28 -18.10 -35.05
N GLY A 159 -24.92 -16.83 -35.27
CA GLY A 159 -23.87 -16.16 -34.50
C GLY A 159 -24.31 -15.84 -33.07
N ILE A 160 -25.58 -15.45 -32.89
CA ILE A 160 -26.15 -15.09 -31.59
C ILE A 160 -26.30 -16.32 -30.71
N ASP A 161 -26.81 -17.44 -31.26
CA ASP A 161 -27.01 -18.68 -30.52
C ASP A 161 -25.65 -19.25 -30.00
N LYS A 162 -24.57 -19.14 -30.80
CA LYS A 162 -23.20 -19.54 -30.37
C LYS A 162 -22.63 -18.65 -29.27
N ILE A 163 -22.79 -17.33 -29.36
CA ILE A 163 -22.31 -16.37 -28.34
C ILE A 163 -23.06 -16.59 -27.02
N CYS A 164 -24.38 -16.75 -27.07
CA CYS A 164 -25.20 -17.00 -25.89
C CYS A 164 -24.85 -18.34 -25.22
N GLY A 165 -24.66 -19.41 -26.00
CA GLY A 165 -24.27 -20.72 -25.45
C GLY A 165 -22.90 -20.71 -24.78
N THR A 166 -21.92 -19.98 -25.34
CA THR A 166 -20.57 -19.88 -24.76
C THR A 166 -20.60 -19.13 -23.43
N LEU A 167 -21.29 -18.00 -23.36
CA LEU A 167 -21.36 -17.15 -22.16
C LEU A 167 -22.15 -17.78 -21.01
N ILE A 168 -23.15 -18.63 -21.30
CA ILE A 168 -23.90 -19.36 -20.26
C ILE A 168 -23.05 -20.50 -19.69
N ASN A 169 -22.39 -21.29 -20.55
CA ASN A 169 -21.61 -22.45 -20.12
C ASN A 169 -20.33 -22.08 -19.36
N GLU A 170 -19.71 -20.93 -19.66
CA GLU A 170 -18.54 -20.43 -18.90
C GLU A 170 -18.89 -19.96 -17.48
N TRP A 171 -20.18 -19.73 -17.17
CA TRP A 171 -20.63 -19.19 -15.88
C TRP A 171 -21.40 -20.19 -15.00
N ASP A 172 -22.01 -21.23 -15.59
CA ASP A 172 -22.69 -22.32 -14.85
C ASP A 172 -21.75 -23.49 -14.46
N GLY A 173 -20.45 -23.42 -14.83
CA GLY A 173 -19.40 -24.36 -14.41
C GLY A 173 -18.61 -23.87 -13.20
#